data_AF-R0MHP6-F1
#
_entry.id   AF-R0MHP6-F1
#
_cell.length_a   1.000
_cell.length_b   1.000
_cell.length_c   1.000
_cell.angle_alpha   90.00
_cell.angle_beta   90.00
_cell.angle_gamma   90.00
#
_symmetry.space_group_name_H-M   'P 1'
#
loop_
_entity.id
_entity.type
_entity.pdbx_description
1 polymer ?
#
loop_
_entity_poly.entity_id
_entity_poly.type
_entity_poly.pdbx_seq_one_letter_code
_entity_poly.pdbx_strand_id
1 'polypeptide(L)'
;MISFKDKIQILRTLKTDDLDLTEVTKYLDLLKYKSLAGVVLDKHLDALTDIDTQMTAVYLSISDEEWIDLISDYDTPIEKPIQKPSYSFVRNNLKIFINAYKALDQVIPDLDLNILFNSLSKVLYCRTTSLQFLFFSVAKHKPNAVLHFLLDGVTSNPSVYIPYFVSFVSRFKFDCSKFIEKYCKWIRNLYKKSNFKTKSLLHIQATQGLIYICCFRREFIEKVKDLLDFIFSENICSFMNSNVVEVFCSLSGYKCNNFKSLDNHVLDLFPFDKSILQPIHELYEDYYVEFEQ
;
A
#
# COMPACT_ATOMS: atom_id res chain seq x y z
N MET A 1 1.64 4.99 -36.66
CA MET A 1 3.02 4.85 -36.15
C MET A 1 3.55 6.25 -35.91
N ILE A 2 3.86 6.64 -34.66
CA ILE A 2 4.36 7.99 -34.34
C ILE A 2 5.84 8.10 -34.76
N SER A 3 6.23 9.23 -35.37
CA SER A 3 7.60 9.43 -35.84
C SER A 3 8.60 9.56 -34.69
N PHE A 4 9.89 9.32 -34.94
CA PHE A 4 10.93 9.50 -33.93
C PHE A 4 11.04 10.94 -33.42
N LYS A 5 10.85 11.92 -34.32
CA LYS A 5 10.85 13.36 -33.97
C LYS A 5 9.71 13.69 -33.02
N ASP A 6 8.51 13.16 -33.28
CA ASP A 6 7.34 13.38 -32.43
C ASP A 6 7.53 12.73 -31.06
N LYS A 7 8.13 11.53 -31.00
CA LYS A 7 8.48 10.89 -29.72
C LYS A 7 9.44 11.75 -28.89
N ILE A 8 10.46 12.34 -29.52
CA ILE A 8 11.38 13.26 -28.81
C ILE A 8 10.64 14.49 -28.31
N GLN A 9 9.75 15.06 -29.12
CA GLN A 9 8.97 16.24 -28.71
C GLN A 9 8.07 15.91 -27.51
N ILE A 10 7.35 14.79 -27.57
CA ILE A 10 6.53 14.29 -26.46
C ILE A 10 7.36 14.12 -25.19
N LEU A 11 8.55 13.51 -25.29
CA LEU A 11 9.45 13.34 -24.14
C LEU A 11 9.94 14.66 -23.56
N ARG A 12 10.11 15.70 -24.38
CA ARG A 12 10.49 17.04 -23.91
C ARG A 12 9.33 17.66 -23.14
N THR A 13 8.13 17.64 -23.71
CA THR A 13 6.91 18.14 -23.08
C THR A 13 6.64 17.44 -21.75
N LEU A 14 6.68 16.10 -21.71
CA LEU A 14 6.44 15.34 -20.48
C LEU A 14 7.46 15.63 -19.37
N LYS A 15 8.67 16.11 -19.72
CA LYS A 15 9.67 16.49 -18.72
C LYS A 15 9.42 17.86 -18.12
N THR A 16 8.88 18.80 -18.90
CA THR A 16 8.75 20.21 -18.51
C THR A 16 7.37 20.56 -17.98
N ASP A 17 6.33 19.92 -18.52
CA ASP A 17 4.96 20.32 -18.29
C ASP A 17 4.30 19.37 -17.28
N ASP A 18 3.38 19.92 -16.48
CA ASP A 18 2.54 19.14 -15.58
C ASP A 18 1.49 18.37 -16.39
N LEU A 19 1.15 17.17 -15.91
CA LEU A 19 0.21 16.30 -16.59
C LEU A 19 -1.23 16.69 -16.21
N ASP A 20 -2.02 17.08 -17.21
CA ASP A 20 -3.46 17.29 -17.02
C ASP A 20 -4.19 15.94 -16.95
N LEU A 21 -4.53 15.53 -15.72
CA LEU A 21 -5.23 14.28 -15.44
C LEU A 21 -6.68 14.27 -15.96
N THR A 22 -7.24 15.40 -16.38
CA THR A 22 -8.55 15.41 -17.05
C THR A 22 -8.50 14.81 -18.47
N GLU A 23 -7.33 14.85 -19.11
CA GLU A 23 -7.05 14.21 -20.41
C GLU A 23 -6.26 12.89 -20.27
N VAL A 24 -6.32 12.21 -19.12
CA VAL A 24 -5.51 11.03 -18.79
C VAL A 24 -5.46 9.97 -19.90
N THR A 25 -6.59 9.68 -20.56
CA THR A 25 -6.69 8.64 -21.60
C THR A 25 -5.77 8.89 -22.78
N LYS A 26 -5.61 10.15 -23.19
CA LYS A 26 -4.72 10.57 -24.29
C LYS A 26 -3.26 10.26 -23.99
N TYR A 27 -2.86 10.40 -22.74
CA TYR A 27 -1.49 10.11 -22.32
C TYR A 27 -1.29 8.61 -22.10
N LEU A 28 -2.26 7.89 -21.53
CA LEU A 28 -2.20 6.43 -21.38
C LEU A 28 -2.11 5.72 -22.74
N ASP A 29 -2.72 6.27 -23.78
CA ASP A 29 -2.58 5.80 -25.16
C ASP A 29 -1.12 5.74 -25.65
N LEU A 30 -0.22 6.51 -25.05
CA LEU A 30 1.21 6.53 -25.39
C LEU A 30 1.97 5.35 -24.77
N LEU A 31 1.40 4.65 -23.78
CA LEU A 31 2.03 3.50 -23.12
C LEU A 31 2.27 2.33 -24.09
N LYS A 32 1.49 2.23 -25.18
CA LYS A 32 1.73 1.24 -26.25
C LYS A 32 3.09 1.40 -26.94
N TYR A 33 3.73 2.56 -26.81
CA TYR A 33 5.07 2.78 -27.34
C TYR A 33 6.10 2.52 -26.24
N LYS A 34 6.77 1.36 -26.31
CA LYS A 34 7.79 0.91 -25.33
C LYS A 34 8.85 1.98 -24.98
N SER A 35 9.26 2.79 -25.95
CA SER A 35 10.24 3.88 -25.75
C SER A 35 9.72 5.05 -24.90
N LEU A 36 8.40 5.18 -24.75
CA LEU A 36 7.73 6.23 -23.98
C LEU A 36 7.12 5.69 -22.68
N ALA A 37 6.77 4.40 -22.65
CA ALA A 37 5.98 3.78 -21.59
C ALA A 37 6.44 4.11 -20.17
N GLY A 38 7.74 3.95 -19.88
CA GLY A 38 8.26 4.24 -18.53
C GLY A 38 8.13 5.72 -18.12
N VAL A 39 8.46 6.65 -19.02
CA VAL A 39 8.38 8.09 -18.74
C VAL A 39 6.93 8.53 -18.58
N VAL A 40 6.04 8.02 -19.44
CA VAL A 40 4.60 8.30 -19.37
C VAL A 40 4.04 7.76 -18.06
N LEU A 41 4.33 6.51 -17.71
CA LEU A 41 3.84 5.89 -16.49
C LEU A 41 4.35 6.61 -15.25
N ASP A 42 5.64 6.93 -15.19
CA ASP A 42 6.24 7.72 -14.11
C ASP A 42 5.50 9.04 -13.91
N LYS A 43 5.29 9.81 -14.98
CA LYS A 43 4.60 11.10 -14.90
C LYS A 43 3.15 10.98 -14.43
N HIS A 44 2.44 9.93 -14.83
CA HIS A 44 1.09 9.68 -14.32
C HIS A 44 1.09 9.32 -12.85
N LEU A 45 2.00 8.43 -12.43
CA LEU A 45 2.09 8.00 -11.04
C LEU A 45 2.53 9.16 -10.14
N ASP A 46 3.45 10.02 -10.58
CA ASP A 46 3.84 11.22 -9.84
C ASP A 46 2.62 12.13 -9.60
N ALA A 47 1.86 12.45 -10.66
CA ALA A 47 0.66 13.29 -10.54
C ALA A 47 -0.43 12.67 -9.64
N LEU A 48 -0.64 11.35 -9.74
CA LEU A 48 -1.56 10.64 -8.85
C LEU A 48 -1.06 10.60 -7.40
N THR A 49 0.25 10.43 -7.20
CA THR A 49 0.88 10.38 -5.88
C THR A 49 0.71 11.70 -5.15
N ASP A 50 0.87 12.82 -5.86
CA ASP A 50 0.69 14.16 -5.29
C ASP A 50 -0.74 14.35 -4.78
N ILE A 51 -1.75 13.95 -5.58
CA ILE A 51 -3.14 14.06 -5.18
C ILE A 51 -3.47 13.11 -4.01
N ASP A 52 -3.05 11.84 -4.06
CA ASP A 52 -3.32 10.86 -2.99
C ASP A 52 -2.64 11.26 -1.67
N THR A 53 -1.43 11.81 -1.72
CA THR A 53 -0.73 12.29 -0.53
C THR A 53 -1.46 13.49 0.09
N GLN A 54 -1.94 14.43 -0.74
CA GLN A 54 -2.75 15.57 -0.27
C GLN A 54 -4.06 15.10 0.38
N MET A 55 -4.77 14.18 -0.27
CA MET A 55 -6.00 13.59 0.26
C MET A 55 -5.77 12.84 1.57
N THR A 56 -4.71 12.05 1.64
CA THR A 56 -4.30 11.33 2.86
C THR A 56 -4.04 12.32 4.00
N ALA A 57 -3.35 13.44 3.73
CA ALA A 57 -3.12 14.47 4.73
C ALA A 57 -4.43 15.14 5.19
N VAL A 58 -5.37 15.41 4.28
CA VAL A 58 -6.70 15.95 4.62
C VAL A 58 -7.47 14.96 5.48
N TYR A 59 -7.56 13.69 5.08
CA TYR A 59 -8.26 12.65 5.82
C TYR A 59 -7.73 12.52 7.26
N LEU A 60 -6.41 12.53 7.44
CA LEU A 60 -5.78 12.47 8.77
C LEU A 60 -6.01 13.72 9.64
N SER A 61 -6.50 14.81 9.06
CA SER A 61 -6.71 16.09 9.75
C SER A 61 -8.16 16.34 10.17
N ILE A 62 -9.09 15.48 9.77
CA ILE A 62 -10.54 15.59 10.01
C ILE A 62 -11.09 14.28 10.58
N SER A 63 -12.32 14.29 11.11
CA SER A 63 -12.97 13.05 11.58
C SER A 63 -13.48 12.18 10.43
N ASP A 64 -13.75 10.91 10.70
CA ASP A 64 -14.35 9.99 9.71
C ASP A 64 -15.73 10.50 9.25
N GLU A 65 -16.53 11.07 10.15
CA GLU A 65 -17.83 11.67 9.79
C GLU A 65 -17.64 12.89 8.87
N GLU A 66 -16.68 13.77 9.18
CA GLU A 66 -16.36 14.92 8.32
C GLU A 66 -15.86 14.48 6.94
N TRP A 67 -15.10 13.38 6.87
CA TRP A 67 -14.66 12.80 5.60
C TRP A 67 -15.84 12.25 4.80
N ILE A 68 -16.76 11.51 5.43
CA ILE A 68 -17.97 10.98 4.79
C ILE A 68 -18.81 12.12 4.21
N ASP A 69 -19.03 13.19 4.98
CA ASP A 69 -19.75 14.37 4.51
C ASP A 69 -19.03 15.04 3.33
N LEU A 70 -17.70 15.13 3.38
CA LEU A 70 -16.88 15.71 2.32
C LEU A 70 -17.00 14.93 1.01
N ILE A 71 -17.03 13.60 1.05
CA ILE A 71 -17.12 12.76 -0.16
C ILE A 71 -18.55 12.50 -0.62
N SER A 72 -19.56 12.82 0.21
CA SER A 72 -20.97 12.63 -0.16
C SER A 72 -21.40 13.55 -1.32
N ASP A 73 -22.17 12.97 -2.26
CA ASP A 73 -22.72 13.68 -3.43
C ASP A 73 -23.97 14.52 -3.10
N TYR A 74 -24.46 14.48 -1.86
CA TYR A 74 -25.63 15.23 -1.43
C TYR A 74 -25.21 16.61 -0.90
N ASP A 75 -25.75 17.67 -1.51
CA ASP A 75 -25.84 18.98 -0.86
C ASP A 75 -26.85 18.85 0.27
N THR A 76 -26.38 18.55 1.49
CA THR A 76 -27.25 18.46 2.66
C THR A 76 -27.94 19.81 2.88
N PRO A 77 -29.30 19.90 2.84
CA PRO A 77 -30.00 21.18 2.85
C PRO A 77 -30.00 21.93 4.19
N ILE A 78 -29.35 21.40 5.23
CA ILE A 78 -29.48 21.89 6.60
C ILE A 78 -28.08 21.93 7.25
N GLU A 79 -27.64 23.16 7.57
CA GLU A 79 -26.64 23.54 8.57
C GLU A 79 -25.13 23.29 8.30
N LYS A 80 -24.48 24.25 7.64
CA LYS A 80 -23.63 25.32 8.25
C LYS A 80 -22.94 26.11 7.13
N PRO A 81 -22.67 27.41 7.31
CA PRO A 81 -21.96 28.20 6.31
C PRO A 81 -20.49 27.74 6.24
N ILE A 82 -20.20 26.75 5.40
CA ILE A 82 -18.83 26.28 5.11
C ILE A 82 -18.76 26.01 3.60
N GLN A 83 -18.91 26.98 2.71
CA GLN A 83 -17.91 28.02 2.42
C GLN A 83 -16.52 27.78 3.02
N LYS A 84 -15.86 26.69 2.61
CA LYS A 84 -14.39 26.68 2.49
C LYS A 84 -14.04 26.35 1.03
N PRO A 85 -13.42 27.26 0.28
CA PRO A 85 -12.90 26.99 -1.07
C PRO A 85 -12.02 25.73 -1.16
N SER A 86 -11.48 25.26 -0.03
CA SER A 86 -10.70 24.03 0.06
C SER A 86 -11.52 22.75 -0.15
N TYR A 87 -12.81 22.68 0.21
CA TYR A 87 -13.57 21.42 0.13
C TYR A 87 -14.03 21.11 -1.29
N SER A 88 -14.49 22.12 -2.05
CA SER A 88 -14.78 21.96 -3.48
C SER A 88 -13.53 21.59 -4.28
N PHE A 89 -12.38 22.15 -3.92
CA PHE A 89 -11.09 21.77 -4.48
C PHE A 89 -10.75 20.30 -4.19
N VAL A 90 -10.89 19.83 -2.95
CA VAL A 90 -10.65 18.42 -2.58
C VAL A 90 -11.62 17.50 -3.34
N ARG A 91 -12.92 17.82 -3.41
CA ARG A 91 -13.92 17.05 -4.17
C ARG A 91 -13.56 16.93 -5.66
N ASN A 92 -13.10 18.02 -6.28
CA ASN A 92 -12.68 17.99 -7.68
C ASN A 92 -11.42 17.12 -7.87
N ASN A 93 -10.42 17.25 -6.99
CA ASN A 93 -9.22 16.42 -7.03
C ASN A 93 -9.53 14.94 -6.84
N LEU A 94 -10.47 14.60 -5.93
CA LEU A 94 -10.96 13.24 -5.73
C LEU A 94 -11.56 12.65 -7.01
N LYS A 95 -12.44 13.42 -7.67
CA LYS A 95 -13.06 12.98 -8.95
C LYS A 95 -12.01 12.77 -10.04
N ILE A 96 -11.06 13.71 -10.18
CA ILE A 96 -9.96 13.60 -11.14
C ILE A 96 -9.08 12.38 -10.82
N PHE A 97 -8.70 12.20 -9.56
CA PHE A 97 -7.90 11.07 -9.09
C PHE A 97 -8.58 9.74 -9.38
N ILE A 98 -9.84 9.57 -8.99
CA ILE A 98 -10.59 8.31 -9.18
C ILE A 98 -10.70 7.97 -10.67
N ASN A 99 -11.02 8.96 -11.52
CA ASN A 99 -11.12 8.74 -12.96
C ASN A 99 -9.78 8.35 -13.59
N ALA A 100 -8.71 9.07 -13.24
CA ALA A 100 -7.36 8.78 -13.73
C ALA A 100 -6.83 7.44 -13.21
N TYR A 101 -7.09 7.11 -11.95
CA TYR A 101 -6.77 5.81 -11.36
C TYR A 101 -7.47 4.69 -12.12
N LYS A 102 -8.79 4.79 -12.33
CA LYS A 102 -9.57 3.76 -13.04
C LYS A 102 -9.07 3.57 -14.47
N ALA A 103 -8.73 4.66 -15.16
CA ALA A 103 -8.16 4.59 -16.50
C ALA A 103 -6.80 3.87 -16.50
N LEU A 104 -5.94 4.14 -15.50
CA LEU A 104 -4.64 3.47 -15.35
C LEU A 104 -4.79 1.98 -14.97
N ASP A 105 -5.70 1.66 -14.06
CA ASP A 105 -6.02 0.28 -13.65
C ASP A 105 -6.38 -0.59 -14.86
N GLN A 106 -7.17 -0.05 -15.81
CA GLN A 106 -7.57 -0.77 -17.01
C GLN A 106 -6.41 -1.15 -17.94
N VAL A 107 -5.34 -0.35 -17.99
CA VAL A 107 -4.21 -0.58 -18.92
C VAL A 107 -3.08 -1.37 -18.27
N ILE A 108 -3.00 -1.42 -16.93
CA ILE A 108 -1.95 -2.14 -16.19
C ILE A 108 -1.73 -3.59 -16.65
N PRO A 109 -2.76 -4.42 -16.89
CA PRO A 109 -2.57 -5.83 -17.23
C PRO A 109 -1.68 -6.06 -18.46
N ASP A 110 -1.71 -5.11 -19.40
CA ASP A 110 -1.02 -5.16 -20.69
C ASP A 110 0.40 -4.58 -20.66
N LEU A 111 0.83 -3.99 -19.53
CA LEU A 111 2.14 -3.36 -19.42
C LEU A 111 3.26 -4.38 -19.15
N ASP A 112 4.46 -4.03 -19.63
CA ASP A 112 5.69 -4.75 -19.32
C ASP A 112 5.98 -4.65 -17.81
N LEU A 113 6.13 -5.79 -17.15
CA LEU A 113 6.31 -5.87 -15.70
C LEU A 113 7.54 -5.12 -15.19
N ASN A 114 8.64 -5.09 -15.96
CA ASN A 114 9.85 -4.41 -15.51
C ASN A 114 9.62 -2.89 -15.50
N ILE A 115 8.99 -2.37 -16.56
CA ILE A 115 8.62 -0.95 -16.60
C ILE A 115 7.67 -0.61 -15.45
N LEU A 116 6.63 -1.42 -15.29
CA LEU A 116 5.60 -1.20 -14.28
C LEU A 116 6.14 -1.24 -12.85
N PHE A 117 6.90 -2.26 -12.47
CA PHE A 117 7.47 -2.36 -11.12
C PHE A 117 8.56 -1.31 -10.86
N ASN A 118 9.36 -0.94 -11.87
CA ASN A 118 10.30 0.18 -11.72
C ASN A 118 9.57 1.48 -11.38
N SER A 119 8.45 1.77 -12.05
CA SER A 119 7.66 2.97 -11.78
C SER A 119 6.88 2.88 -10.45
N LEU A 120 6.17 1.78 -10.19
CA LEU A 120 5.42 1.58 -8.94
C LEU A 120 6.32 1.55 -7.70
N SER A 121 7.59 1.13 -7.84
CA SER A 121 8.53 1.12 -6.70
C SER A 121 8.68 2.50 -6.04
N LYS A 122 8.53 3.58 -6.80
CA LYS A 122 8.63 4.97 -6.31
C LYS A 122 7.47 5.34 -5.40
N VAL A 123 6.26 4.85 -5.71
CA VAL A 123 5.05 5.09 -4.89
C VAL A 123 5.23 4.57 -3.47
N LEU A 124 6.01 3.50 -3.28
CA LEU A 124 6.24 2.89 -1.97
C LEU A 124 6.93 3.82 -0.96
N TYR A 125 7.61 4.86 -1.43
CA TYR A 125 8.30 5.85 -0.61
C TYR A 125 7.39 7.02 -0.20
N CYS A 126 6.16 7.07 -0.71
CA CYS A 126 5.19 8.12 -0.45
C CYS A 126 4.12 7.62 0.53
N ARG A 127 3.55 8.54 1.31
CA ARG A 127 2.45 8.22 2.24
C ARG A 127 1.11 8.31 1.50
N THR A 128 0.81 7.27 0.74
CA THR A 128 -0.42 7.11 -0.03
C THR A 128 -1.41 6.17 0.68
N THR A 129 -2.72 6.34 0.44
CA THR A 129 -3.75 5.46 1.00
C THR A 129 -4.54 4.71 -0.08
N SER A 130 -4.37 5.05 -1.35
CA SER A 130 -5.11 4.43 -2.45
C SER A 130 -4.23 3.94 -3.60
N LEU A 131 -3.15 4.66 -3.90
CA LEU A 131 -2.34 4.40 -5.09
C LEU A 131 -1.61 3.05 -5.06
N GLN A 132 -1.20 2.59 -3.87
CA GLN A 132 -0.59 1.29 -3.69
C GLN A 132 -1.51 0.13 -4.12
N PHE A 133 -2.83 0.30 -4.15
CA PHE A 133 -3.74 -0.72 -4.67
C PHE A 133 -3.54 -1.02 -6.17
N LEU A 134 -2.75 -0.23 -6.91
CA LEU A 134 -2.33 -0.63 -8.26
C LEU A 134 -1.52 -1.95 -8.23
N PHE A 135 -0.89 -2.32 -7.10
CA PHE A 135 -0.34 -3.67 -6.93
C PHE A 135 -1.42 -4.77 -6.96
N PHE A 136 -2.64 -4.50 -6.47
CA PHE A 136 -3.77 -5.42 -6.61
C PHE A 136 -4.18 -5.55 -8.09
N SER A 137 -4.18 -4.45 -8.84
CA SER A 137 -4.41 -4.48 -10.29
C SER A 137 -3.47 -5.45 -11.01
N VAL A 138 -2.17 -5.36 -10.73
CA VAL A 138 -1.18 -6.32 -11.26
C VAL A 138 -1.46 -7.73 -10.79
N ALA A 139 -1.76 -7.89 -9.49
CA ALA A 139 -1.91 -9.19 -8.86
C ALA A 139 -3.14 -9.97 -9.33
N LYS A 140 -4.20 -9.30 -9.81
CA LYS A 140 -5.35 -9.96 -10.46
C LYS A 140 -4.90 -10.90 -11.59
N HIS A 141 -3.84 -10.53 -12.30
CA HIS A 141 -3.35 -11.28 -13.46
C HIS A 141 -2.03 -12.00 -13.18
N LYS A 142 -1.15 -11.42 -12.38
CA LYS A 142 0.23 -11.88 -12.16
C LYS A 142 0.60 -11.84 -10.67
N PRO A 143 -0.12 -12.56 -9.79
CA PRO A 143 0.04 -12.44 -8.32
C PRO A 143 1.44 -12.83 -7.84
N ASN A 144 2.01 -13.90 -8.39
CA ASN A 144 3.36 -14.34 -8.06
C ASN A 144 4.42 -13.27 -8.39
N ALA A 145 4.23 -12.47 -9.45
CA ALA A 145 5.18 -11.43 -9.83
C ALA A 145 5.22 -10.32 -8.77
N VAL A 146 4.06 -9.90 -8.27
CA VAL A 146 3.93 -8.91 -7.18
C VAL A 146 4.57 -9.45 -5.90
N LEU A 147 4.26 -10.70 -5.53
CA LEU A 147 4.81 -11.33 -4.32
C LEU A 147 6.33 -11.48 -4.38
N HIS A 148 6.89 -11.83 -5.53
CA HIS A 148 8.34 -11.86 -5.75
C HIS A 148 8.96 -10.47 -5.62
N PHE A 149 8.40 -9.48 -6.31
CA PHE A 149 8.87 -8.10 -6.26
C PHE A 149 8.90 -7.56 -4.82
N LEU A 150 7.80 -7.72 -4.06
CA LEU A 150 7.71 -7.23 -2.69
C LEU A 150 8.68 -7.99 -1.75
N LEU A 151 8.78 -9.32 -1.87
CA LEU A 151 9.65 -10.13 -1.02
C LEU A 151 11.14 -9.89 -1.31
N ASP A 152 11.53 -9.72 -2.57
CA ASP A 152 12.90 -9.36 -2.95
C ASP A 152 13.23 -7.94 -2.41
N GLY A 153 12.25 -7.04 -2.44
CA GLY A 153 12.31 -5.74 -1.79
C GLY A 153 12.54 -5.82 -0.28
N VAL A 154 11.89 -6.75 0.43
CA VAL A 154 12.13 -7.00 1.87
C VAL A 154 13.59 -7.33 2.14
N THR A 155 14.27 -8.04 1.23
CA THR A 155 15.68 -8.39 1.42
C THR A 155 16.65 -7.25 1.14
N SER A 156 16.31 -6.35 0.21
CA SER A 156 17.18 -5.27 -0.26
C SER A 156 16.96 -3.94 0.48
N ASN A 157 15.71 -3.61 0.80
CA ASN A 157 15.34 -2.42 1.57
C ASN A 157 14.17 -2.75 2.54
N PRO A 158 14.45 -3.47 3.63
CA PRO A 158 13.41 -4.01 4.50
C PRO A 158 12.46 -2.96 5.08
N SER A 159 12.99 -1.78 5.47
CA SER A 159 12.20 -0.74 6.13
C SER A 159 11.05 -0.23 5.27
N VAL A 160 11.24 -0.17 3.95
CA VAL A 160 10.21 0.24 2.99
C VAL A 160 9.29 -0.92 2.65
N TYR A 161 9.83 -2.12 2.41
CA TYR A 161 9.06 -3.20 1.79
C TYR A 161 8.34 -4.14 2.76
N ILE A 162 8.75 -4.22 4.03
CA ILE A 162 8.05 -5.06 5.04
C ILE A 162 6.56 -4.66 5.14
N PRO A 163 6.20 -3.38 5.34
CA PRO A 163 4.80 -2.96 5.45
C PRO A 163 3.95 -3.41 4.25
N TYR A 164 4.45 -3.19 3.04
CA TYR A 164 3.73 -3.55 1.82
C TYR A 164 3.64 -5.07 1.64
N PHE A 165 4.73 -5.82 1.82
CA PHE A 165 4.70 -7.27 1.71
C PHE A 165 3.71 -7.90 2.71
N VAL A 166 3.83 -7.53 3.98
CA VAL A 166 3.01 -8.04 5.08
C VAL A 166 1.54 -7.72 4.86
N SER A 167 1.24 -6.46 4.57
CA SER A 167 -0.15 -6.02 4.37
C SER A 167 -0.73 -6.67 3.10
N PHE A 168 0.05 -6.82 2.03
CA PHE A 168 -0.38 -7.48 0.80
C PHE A 168 -0.72 -8.96 1.02
N VAL A 169 0.17 -9.77 1.63
CA VAL A 169 -0.11 -11.20 1.82
C VAL A 169 -1.27 -11.49 2.78
N SER A 170 -1.56 -10.52 3.66
CA SER A 170 -2.68 -10.60 4.61
C SER A 170 -4.01 -10.25 3.93
N ARG A 171 -4.00 -9.24 3.06
CA ARG A 171 -5.21 -8.64 2.47
C ARG A 171 -5.54 -9.14 1.06
N PHE A 172 -4.59 -9.65 0.30
CA PHE A 172 -4.86 -10.17 -1.05
C PHE A 172 -5.29 -11.65 -1.00
N LYS A 173 -6.43 -11.95 -1.62
CA LYS A 173 -7.05 -13.28 -1.66
C LYS A 173 -6.34 -14.19 -2.67
N PHE A 174 -5.21 -14.76 -2.24
CA PHE A 174 -4.39 -15.70 -3.01
C PHE A 174 -3.60 -16.60 -2.05
N ASP A 175 -3.23 -17.81 -2.50
CA ASP A 175 -2.34 -18.67 -1.73
C ASP A 175 -0.92 -18.10 -1.69
N CYS A 176 -0.63 -17.37 -0.62
CA CYS A 176 0.67 -16.74 -0.36
C CYS A 176 1.61 -17.63 0.47
N SER A 177 1.26 -18.90 0.73
CA SER A 177 1.90 -19.72 1.78
C SER A 177 3.42 -19.82 1.63
N LYS A 178 3.88 -20.12 0.42
CA LYS A 178 5.31 -20.23 0.10
C LYS A 178 6.09 -18.93 0.35
N PHE A 179 5.45 -17.78 0.14
CA PHE A 179 6.09 -16.47 0.33
C PHE A 179 6.15 -16.10 1.81
N ILE A 180 5.09 -16.39 2.56
CA ILE A 180 5.07 -16.24 4.04
C ILE A 180 6.14 -17.12 4.68
N GLU A 181 6.29 -18.38 4.24
CA GLU A 181 7.35 -19.28 4.73
C GLU A 181 8.76 -18.74 4.45
N LYS A 182 9.00 -18.18 3.26
CA LYS A 182 10.27 -17.52 2.92
C LYS A 182 10.52 -16.31 3.80
N TYR A 183 9.49 -15.50 4.05
CA TYR A 183 9.57 -14.36 4.95
C TYR A 183 9.92 -14.79 6.39
N CYS A 184 9.27 -15.84 6.90
CA CYS A 184 9.59 -16.41 8.21
C CYS A 184 11.03 -16.95 8.29
N LYS A 185 11.51 -17.60 7.22
CA LYS A 185 12.92 -18.02 7.11
C LYS A 185 13.88 -16.83 7.14
N TRP A 186 13.51 -15.73 6.48
CA TRP A 186 14.28 -14.50 6.51
C TRP A 186 14.32 -13.88 7.92
N ILE A 187 13.19 -13.83 8.64
CA ILE A 187 13.14 -13.41 10.06
C ILE A 187 14.09 -14.26 10.91
N ARG A 188 14.03 -15.59 10.80
CA ARG A 188 14.93 -16.50 11.54
C ARG A 188 16.41 -16.19 11.25
N ASN A 189 16.74 -15.85 10.01
CA ASN A 189 18.11 -15.48 9.64
C ASN A 189 18.54 -14.12 10.19
N LEU A 190 17.63 -13.14 10.31
CA LEU A 190 17.93 -11.86 10.97
C LEU A 190 18.37 -12.07 12.41
N TYR A 191 17.63 -12.87 13.18
CA TYR A 191 17.95 -13.14 14.58
C TYR A 191 19.25 -13.92 14.77
N LYS A 192 19.54 -14.89 13.89
CA LYS A 192 20.83 -15.61 13.90
C LYS A 192 22.01 -14.66 13.71
N LYS A 193 21.89 -13.69 12.79
CA LYS A 193 22.95 -12.70 12.52
C LYS A 193 23.16 -11.73 13.68
N SER A 194 22.13 -11.43 14.46
CA SER A 194 22.20 -10.54 15.62
C SER A 194 22.52 -11.25 16.94
N ASN A 195 22.87 -12.54 16.91
CA ASN A 195 23.04 -13.40 18.09
C ASN A 195 21.85 -13.32 19.06
N PHE A 196 20.63 -13.11 18.54
CA PHE A 196 19.40 -13.00 19.32
C PHE A 196 19.41 -11.90 20.40
N LYS A 197 20.29 -10.89 20.30
CA LYS A 197 20.47 -9.85 21.33
C LYS A 197 19.87 -8.49 21.02
N THR A 198 19.46 -8.23 19.77
CA THR A 198 19.06 -6.87 19.36
C THR A 198 17.54 -6.71 19.24
N LYS A 199 16.98 -5.80 20.03
CA LYS A 199 15.62 -5.25 19.87
C LYS A 199 15.66 -4.07 18.89
N SER A 200 16.24 -4.25 17.71
CA SER A 200 16.29 -3.17 16.72
C SER A 200 14.91 -2.98 16.09
N LEU A 201 14.63 -1.76 15.61
CA LEU A 201 13.38 -1.43 14.93
C LEU A 201 13.06 -2.40 13.80
N LEU A 202 14.07 -2.84 13.04
CA LEU A 202 13.90 -3.82 11.98
C LEU A 202 13.37 -5.18 12.49
N HIS A 203 13.89 -5.68 13.62
CA HIS A 203 13.40 -6.95 14.18
C HIS A 203 11.96 -6.79 14.68
N ILE A 204 11.65 -5.67 15.34
CA ILE A 204 10.31 -5.34 15.83
C ILE A 204 9.33 -5.26 14.65
N GLN A 205 9.65 -4.47 13.61
CA GLN A 205 8.83 -4.32 12.42
C GLN A 205 8.60 -5.66 11.71
N ALA A 206 9.66 -6.46 11.55
CA ALA A 206 9.56 -7.74 10.86
C ALA A 206 8.65 -8.74 11.60
N THR A 207 8.79 -8.82 12.93
CA THR A 207 8.00 -9.72 13.77
C THR A 207 6.58 -9.23 14.03
N GLN A 208 6.36 -7.93 14.14
CA GLN A 208 5.02 -7.34 14.10
C GLN A 208 4.33 -7.70 12.78
N GLY A 209 5.08 -7.65 11.67
CA GLY A 209 4.56 -8.08 10.38
C GLY A 209 4.11 -9.55 10.36
N LEU A 210 4.88 -10.44 10.99
CA LEU A 210 4.46 -11.85 11.15
C LEU A 210 3.18 -11.98 11.99
N ILE A 211 3.09 -11.24 13.10
CA ILE A 211 1.89 -11.22 13.96
C ILE A 211 0.67 -10.74 13.16
N TYR A 212 0.81 -9.64 12.42
CA TYR A 212 -0.25 -9.12 11.57
C TYR A 212 -0.70 -10.15 10.51
N ILE A 213 0.24 -10.83 9.83
CA ILE A 213 -0.10 -11.92 8.90
C ILE A 213 -0.94 -12.99 9.62
N CYS A 214 -0.56 -13.39 10.83
CA CYS A 214 -1.26 -14.42 11.59
C CYS A 214 -2.68 -14.01 12.00
N CYS A 215 -2.97 -12.71 12.16
CA CYS A 215 -4.34 -12.24 12.40
C CYS A 215 -5.28 -12.56 11.22
N PHE A 216 -4.78 -12.46 9.98
CA PHE A 216 -5.54 -12.68 8.75
C PHE A 216 -5.42 -14.10 8.17
N ARG A 217 -4.33 -14.80 8.51
CA ARG A 217 -3.96 -16.12 8.00
C ARG A 217 -3.69 -17.04 9.20
N ARG A 218 -4.75 -17.30 9.96
CA ARG A 218 -4.70 -18.00 11.26
C ARG A 218 -4.07 -19.39 11.16
N GLU A 219 -4.13 -20.02 9.99
CA GLU A 219 -3.45 -21.29 9.70
C GLU A 219 -1.92 -21.25 9.84
N PHE A 220 -1.33 -20.05 9.86
CA PHE A 220 0.11 -19.88 10.09
C PHE A 220 0.51 -19.86 11.57
N ILE A 221 -0.42 -19.65 12.51
CA ILE A 221 -0.12 -19.55 13.94
C ILE A 221 0.64 -20.80 14.41
N GLU A 222 0.10 -21.99 14.15
CA GLU A 222 0.77 -23.24 14.53
C GLU A 222 2.03 -23.53 13.71
N LYS A 223 2.09 -23.09 12.44
CA LYS A 223 3.25 -23.30 11.57
C LYS A 223 4.48 -22.49 11.98
N VAL A 224 4.28 -21.36 12.64
CA VAL A 224 5.34 -20.42 13.06
C VAL A 224 5.41 -20.25 14.57
N LYS A 225 4.85 -21.22 15.31
CA LYS A 225 4.79 -21.22 16.78
C LYS A 225 6.15 -21.01 17.43
N ASP A 226 7.21 -21.60 16.86
CA ASP A 226 8.58 -21.40 17.34
C ASP A 226 9.01 -19.92 17.35
N LEU A 227 8.64 -19.16 16.31
CA LEU A 227 8.92 -17.73 16.22
C LEU A 227 8.02 -16.93 17.16
N LEU A 228 6.74 -17.28 17.26
CA LEU A 228 5.79 -16.61 18.15
C LEU A 228 6.20 -16.80 19.61
N ASP A 229 6.48 -18.02 20.04
CA ASP A 229 6.96 -18.33 21.39
C ASP A 229 8.19 -17.49 21.74
N PHE A 230 9.15 -17.38 20.81
CA PHE A 230 10.33 -16.53 20.98
C PHE A 230 10.00 -15.03 21.10
N ILE A 231 9.12 -14.51 20.24
CA ILE A 231 8.70 -13.09 20.26
C ILE A 231 8.07 -12.73 21.61
N PHE A 232 7.22 -13.60 22.15
CA PHE A 232 6.53 -13.38 23.42
C PHE A 232 7.44 -13.66 24.63
N SER A 233 8.27 -14.71 24.61
CA SER A 233 9.19 -15.03 25.72
C SER A 233 10.26 -13.95 25.94
N GLU A 234 10.79 -13.39 24.85
CA GLU A 234 11.76 -12.29 24.89
C GLU A 234 11.13 -10.90 25.07
N ASN A 235 9.80 -10.88 25.21
CA ASN A 235 8.99 -9.69 25.36
C ASN A 235 9.25 -8.65 24.25
N ILE A 236 9.39 -9.12 23.01
CA ILE A 236 9.56 -8.26 21.82
C ILE A 236 8.22 -7.63 21.45
N CYS A 237 7.12 -8.37 21.63
CA CYS A 237 5.76 -7.88 21.40
C CYS A 237 5.40 -6.60 22.17
N SER A 238 6.03 -6.35 23.33
CA SER A 238 5.80 -5.10 24.09
C SER A 238 6.20 -3.83 23.35
N PHE A 239 7.04 -3.94 22.31
CA PHE A 239 7.57 -2.81 21.54
C PHE A 239 6.82 -2.58 20.21
N MET A 240 5.76 -3.36 19.95
CA MET A 240 4.97 -3.30 18.72
C MET A 240 3.73 -2.42 18.92
N ASN A 241 3.02 -2.13 17.82
CA ASN A 241 1.69 -1.53 17.85
C ASN A 241 0.75 -2.39 18.73
N SER A 242 0.18 -1.77 19.77
CA SER A 242 -0.63 -2.47 20.77
C SER A 242 -1.87 -3.10 20.17
N ASN A 243 -2.57 -2.40 19.26
CA ASN A 243 -3.81 -2.87 18.65
C ASN A 243 -3.57 -4.17 17.87
N VAL A 244 -2.47 -4.25 17.11
CA VAL A 244 -2.11 -5.47 16.36
C VAL A 244 -1.85 -6.63 17.31
N VAL A 245 -1.10 -6.40 18.39
CA VAL A 245 -0.77 -7.44 19.36
C VAL A 245 -1.99 -7.89 20.16
N GLU A 246 -2.85 -6.95 20.58
CA GLU A 246 -4.08 -7.24 21.31
C GLU A 246 -5.05 -8.09 20.47
N VAL A 247 -5.26 -7.71 19.21
CA VAL A 247 -6.06 -8.49 18.26
C VAL A 247 -5.45 -9.88 18.06
N PHE A 248 -4.13 -9.99 17.91
CA PHE A 248 -3.50 -11.30 17.81
C PHE A 248 -3.71 -12.15 19.08
N CYS A 249 -3.55 -11.56 20.26
CA CYS A 249 -3.71 -12.25 21.54
C CYS A 249 -5.13 -12.78 21.74
N SER A 250 -6.16 -12.01 21.33
CA SER A 250 -7.55 -12.44 21.41
C SER A 250 -7.85 -13.65 20.53
N LEU A 251 -7.11 -13.82 19.42
CA LEU A 251 -7.27 -14.93 18.47
C LEU A 251 -6.45 -16.17 18.78
N SER A 252 -5.34 -16.03 19.51
CA SER A 252 -4.30 -17.07 19.62
C SER A 252 -4.05 -17.58 21.05
N GLY A 253 -4.57 -16.90 22.07
CA GLY A 253 -4.37 -17.25 23.49
C GLY A 253 -3.03 -16.80 24.08
N TYR A 254 -2.15 -16.16 23.30
CA TYR A 254 -0.98 -15.45 23.82
C TYR A 254 -1.40 -14.25 24.68
N LYS A 255 -0.48 -13.74 25.52
CA LYS A 255 -0.73 -12.59 26.40
C LYS A 255 0.44 -11.61 26.37
N CYS A 256 0.13 -10.32 26.31
CA CYS A 256 1.10 -9.24 26.46
C CYS A 256 0.48 -8.17 27.37
N ASN A 257 1.06 -7.94 28.55
CA ASN A 257 0.47 -7.05 29.57
C ASN A 257 1.22 -5.72 29.74
N ASN A 258 2.40 -5.58 29.13
CA ASN A 258 3.31 -4.46 29.44
C ASN A 258 3.81 -3.82 28.14
N PHE A 259 2.96 -3.06 27.45
CA PHE A 259 3.37 -2.29 26.28
C PHE A 259 4.33 -1.16 26.65
N LYS A 260 5.29 -0.91 25.76
CA LYS A 260 6.24 0.19 25.83
C LYS A 260 5.99 1.10 24.66
N SER A 261 5.78 2.39 24.93
CA SER A 261 5.64 3.37 23.86
C SER A 261 6.94 3.44 23.04
N LEU A 262 6.83 3.09 21.76
CA LEU A 262 7.78 3.40 20.72
C LEU A 262 7.04 4.30 19.74
N ASP A 263 7.24 5.60 19.85
CA ASP A 263 6.64 6.56 18.93
C ASP A 263 7.34 6.43 17.56
N ASN A 264 6.83 5.52 16.73
CA ASN A 264 7.38 5.25 15.41
C ASN A 264 6.28 4.88 14.41
N HIS A 265 5.93 5.84 13.56
CA HIS A 265 4.88 5.71 12.53
C HIS A 265 5.06 4.54 11.57
N VAL A 266 6.27 3.98 11.43
CA VAL A 266 6.50 2.81 10.57
C VAL A 266 5.79 1.56 11.11
N LEU A 267 5.56 1.48 12.42
CA LEU A 267 4.83 0.38 13.05
C LEU A 267 3.31 0.49 12.86
N ASP A 268 2.80 1.64 12.43
CA ASP A 268 1.37 1.85 12.18
C ASP A 268 1.02 1.73 10.68
N LEU A 269 2.02 1.49 9.84
CA LEU A 269 1.85 1.47 8.39
C LEU A 269 1.43 0.06 7.90
N PHE A 270 0.18 -0.05 7.48
CA PHE A 270 -0.37 -1.23 6.78
C PHE A 270 -0.98 -0.80 5.44
N PRO A 271 -0.18 -0.69 4.37
CA PRO A 271 -0.57 0.03 3.15
C PRO A 271 -1.78 -0.55 2.43
N PHE A 272 -2.14 -1.82 2.62
CA PHE A 272 -3.31 -2.44 1.98
C PHE A 272 -4.49 -2.59 2.94
N ASP A 273 -4.51 -1.88 4.07
CA ASP A 273 -5.76 -1.64 4.78
C ASP A 273 -6.75 -0.87 3.89
N LYS A 274 -8.03 -0.91 4.26
CA LYS A 274 -9.12 -0.41 3.44
C LYS A 274 -8.86 1.04 3.02
N SER A 275 -8.92 1.29 1.71
CA SER A 275 -8.70 2.63 1.16
C SER A 275 -9.76 3.60 1.70
N ILE A 276 -9.35 4.84 1.95
CA ILE A 276 -10.24 5.96 2.32
C ILE A 276 -11.20 6.32 1.18
N LEU A 277 -10.93 5.82 -0.04
CA LEU A 277 -11.77 5.95 -1.21
C LEU A 277 -12.50 4.65 -1.51
N GLN A 278 -13.77 4.61 -1.12
CA GLN A 278 -14.65 3.48 -1.42
C GLN A 278 -14.63 3.05 -2.91
N PRO A 279 -14.68 3.96 -3.91
CA PRO A 279 -14.63 3.56 -5.31
C PRO A 279 -13.33 2.87 -5.76
N ILE A 280 -12.24 2.99 -5.00
CA ILE A 280 -10.99 2.27 -5.24
C ILE A 280 -11.06 0.88 -4.62
N HIS A 281 -11.55 0.78 -3.39
CA HIS A 281 -11.74 -0.50 -2.71
C HIS A 281 -12.70 -1.43 -3.48
N GLU A 282 -13.81 -0.90 -4.00
CA GLU A 282 -14.80 -1.65 -4.81
C GLU A 282 -14.20 -2.29 -6.06
N LEU A 283 -13.12 -1.73 -6.64
CA LEU A 283 -12.44 -2.34 -7.79
C LEU A 283 -11.78 -3.69 -7.46
N TYR A 284 -11.55 -3.96 -6.17
CA TYR A 284 -10.73 -5.07 -5.69
C TYR A 284 -11.44 -5.96 -4.67
N GLU A 285 -12.72 -5.71 -4.38
CA GLU A 285 -13.49 -6.38 -3.33
C GLU A 285 -13.41 -7.92 -3.44
N ASP A 286 -13.58 -8.48 -4.63
CA ASP A 286 -13.50 -9.93 -4.88
C ASP A 286 -12.12 -10.56 -4.54
N TYR A 287 -11.08 -9.74 -4.55
CA TYR A 287 -9.69 -10.11 -4.30
C TYR A 287 -9.19 -9.64 -2.94
N TYR A 288 -10.05 -8.99 -2.14
CA TYR A 288 -9.70 -8.42 -0.85
C TYR A 288 -10.15 -9.36 0.28
N VAL A 289 -9.33 -9.46 1.32
CA VAL A 289 -9.67 -10.15 2.57
C VAL A 289 -10.02 -9.09 3.60
N GLU A 290 -11.31 -8.98 3.87
CA GLU A 290 -11.80 -8.21 5.00
C GLU A 290 -11.41 -8.89 6.32
N PHE A 291 -11.23 -8.09 7.37
CA PHE A 291 -10.91 -8.64 8.68
C PHE A 291 -12.20 -9.14 9.33
N GLU A 292 -12.32 -10.45 9.50
CA GLU A 292 -13.39 -11.08 10.28
C GLU A 292 -12.89 -11.34 11.71
N GLN A 293 -13.61 -10.81 12.70
CA GLN A 293 -13.33 -11.07 14.13
C GLN A 293 -13.72 -12.50 14.50
#